data_AF-A0A074IRV6-F1
#
_entry.id   AF-A0A074IRV6-F1
#
_cell.length_a   1.000
_cell.length_b   1.000
_cell.length_c   1.000
_cell.angle_alpha   90.00
_cell.angle_beta   90.00
_cell.angle_gamma   90.00
#
_symmetry.space_group_name_H-M   'P 1'
#
loop_
_entity.id
_entity.type
_entity.pdbx_description
1 polymer ?
#
loop_
_entity_poly.entity_id
_entity_poly.type
_entity_poly.pdbx_seq_one_letter_code
_entity_poly.pdbx_strand_id
1 'polypeptide(L)'
;MLNQLIKKPILSCSIIFVICSVARLIEYFYMRTDETFLSENFLHKIFGILLLWGVLSICNLRWKDIGFSPDGTVSGIGKGLLFGLVCSVFAYTVECIVLLFLHGNVHLSFYASGFSLTNEKVSQEGILLILSSVLFNLINVWMEEGVFRGLFTKILEGLSYRKSLFFIAFLFGVWHLVMPLRDYLQGESSLVNLIAMGIGYVILAGMMSIKWSLLYKITGSLWFGLGDHFFNNLASNLVHVVSNSEADSLQIVRILLWQLLSFAIVLWVYQKKN
;
A
#
# COMPACT_ATOMS: atom_id res chain seq x y z
N MET A 1 -6.33 -28.85 5.19
CA MET A 1 -7.10 -27.68 4.71
C MET A 1 -6.43 -26.94 3.54
N LEU A 2 -5.11 -26.75 3.53
CA LEU A 2 -4.39 -26.14 2.41
C LEU A 2 -4.73 -26.79 1.04
N ASN A 3 -4.77 -28.12 0.99
CA ASN A 3 -5.17 -28.87 -0.21
C ASN A 3 -6.60 -28.55 -0.70
N GLN A 4 -7.50 -28.08 0.16
CA GLN A 4 -8.83 -27.62 -0.26
C GLN A 4 -8.79 -26.20 -0.83
N LEU A 5 -7.96 -25.32 -0.25
CA LEU A 5 -7.77 -23.96 -0.78
C LEU A 5 -7.14 -24.00 -2.18
N ILE A 6 -6.10 -24.82 -2.35
CA ILE A 6 -5.39 -24.96 -3.64
C ILE A 6 -6.27 -25.63 -4.71
N LYS A 7 -7.29 -26.43 -4.34
CA LYS A 7 -8.24 -27.01 -5.31
C LYS A 7 -9.08 -25.97 -6.04
N LYS A 8 -9.41 -24.84 -5.38
CA LYS A 8 -10.16 -23.73 -5.98
C LYS A 8 -9.48 -22.40 -5.63
N PRO A 9 -8.25 -22.17 -6.11
CA PRO A 9 -7.35 -21.20 -5.53
C PRO A 9 -7.81 -19.75 -5.74
N ILE A 10 -8.41 -19.45 -6.91
CA ILE A 10 -9.04 -18.15 -7.20
C ILE A 10 -10.19 -17.89 -6.23
N LEU A 11 -11.12 -18.85 -6.09
CA LEU A 11 -12.27 -18.71 -5.20
C LEU A 11 -11.84 -18.52 -3.74
N SER A 12 -10.86 -19.29 -3.27
CA SER A 12 -10.34 -19.17 -1.90
C SER A 12 -9.75 -17.78 -1.63
N CYS A 13 -8.93 -17.25 -2.54
CA CYS A 13 -8.40 -15.90 -2.42
C CYS A 13 -9.52 -14.85 -2.45
N SER A 14 -10.51 -15.00 -3.35
CA SER A 14 -11.66 -14.10 -3.42
C SER A 14 -12.48 -14.09 -2.13
N ILE A 15 -12.70 -15.26 -1.50
CA ILE A 15 -13.44 -15.34 -0.23
C ILE A 15 -12.68 -14.62 0.88
N ILE A 16 -11.38 -14.89 1.02
CA ILE A 16 -10.54 -14.21 2.04
C ILE A 16 -10.54 -12.70 1.79
N PHE A 17 -10.40 -12.28 0.53
CA PHE A 17 -10.46 -10.88 0.13
C PHE A 17 -11.80 -10.22 0.50
N VAL A 18 -12.93 -10.88 0.24
CA VAL A 18 -14.26 -10.37 0.60
C VAL A 18 -14.38 -10.24 2.11
N ILE A 19 -13.92 -11.21 2.90
CA ILE A 19 -13.94 -11.14 4.37
C ILE A 19 -13.14 -9.93 4.87
N CYS A 20 -11.92 -9.73 4.38
CA CYS A 20 -11.11 -8.55 4.68
C CYS A 20 -11.79 -7.25 4.24
N SER A 21 -12.44 -7.25 3.07
CA SER A 21 -13.08 -6.06 2.50
C SER A 21 -14.32 -5.66 3.29
N VAL A 22 -15.10 -6.62 3.79
CA VAL A 22 -16.22 -6.36 4.68
C VAL A 22 -15.74 -5.71 5.98
N ALA A 23 -14.69 -6.23 6.60
CA ALA A 23 -14.10 -5.61 7.80
C ALA A 23 -13.63 -4.18 7.52
N ARG A 24 -13.02 -3.94 6.36
CA ARG A 24 -12.61 -2.60 5.90
C ARG A 24 -13.81 -1.67 5.72
N LEU A 25 -14.88 -2.13 5.06
CA LEU A 25 -16.11 -1.35 4.88
C LEU A 25 -16.74 -0.98 6.23
N ILE A 26 -16.80 -1.91 7.19
CA ILE A 26 -17.32 -1.63 8.53
C ILE A 26 -16.50 -0.54 9.21
N GLU A 27 -15.17 -0.61 9.17
CA GLU A 27 -14.34 0.43 9.79
C GLU A 27 -14.50 1.78 9.09
N TYR A 28 -14.41 1.83 7.77
CA TYR A 28 -14.48 3.09 7.02
C TYR A 28 -15.83 3.79 7.12
N PHE A 29 -16.95 3.04 7.10
CA PHE A 29 -18.27 3.65 7.08
C PHE A 29 -18.90 3.81 8.47
N TYR A 30 -18.64 2.88 9.39
CA TYR A 30 -19.32 2.84 10.69
C TYR A 30 -18.42 3.24 11.86
N MET A 31 -17.21 2.67 11.96
CA MET A 31 -16.34 2.94 13.13
C MET A 31 -15.55 4.24 13.01
N ARG A 32 -15.14 4.59 11.78
CA ARG A 32 -14.43 5.82 11.40
C ARG A 32 -13.26 6.16 12.30
N THR A 33 -12.39 5.18 12.51
CA THR A 33 -11.18 5.36 13.33
C THR A 33 -10.25 6.43 12.76
N ASP A 34 -10.32 6.71 11.47
CA ASP A 34 -9.61 7.82 10.84
C ASP A 34 -10.12 9.21 11.24
N GLU A 35 -11.36 9.34 11.73
CA GLU A 35 -11.89 10.59 12.30
C GLU A 35 -11.53 10.73 13.81
N THR A 36 -10.89 9.73 14.40
CA THR A 36 -10.44 9.79 15.81
C THR A 36 -9.05 10.41 15.93
N PHE A 37 -8.56 10.57 17.17
CA PHE A 37 -7.17 11.00 17.45
C PHE A 37 -6.10 10.16 16.74
N LEU A 38 -6.41 8.93 16.31
CA LEU A 38 -5.47 8.04 15.66
C LEU A 38 -5.27 8.36 14.17
N SER A 39 -6.22 9.10 13.55
CA SER A 39 -6.19 9.56 12.15
C SER A 39 -5.86 8.49 11.08
N GLU A 40 -6.07 7.21 11.41
CA GLU A 40 -5.76 6.06 10.56
C GLU A 40 -6.81 4.95 10.73
N ASN A 41 -7.14 4.25 9.64
CA ASN A 41 -7.99 3.07 9.65
C ASN A 41 -7.15 1.79 9.81
N PHE A 42 -7.08 1.25 11.03
CA PHE A 42 -6.14 0.19 11.40
C PHE A 42 -6.78 -1.09 11.95
N LEU A 43 -8.02 -1.06 12.45
CA LEU A 43 -8.71 -2.21 13.05
C LEU A 43 -8.95 -3.32 12.02
N HIS A 44 -9.36 -2.99 10.80
CA HIS A 44 -9.50 -3.95 9.72
C HIS A 44 -8.15 -4.58 9.32
N LYS A 45 -7.03 -3.87 9.55
CA LYS A 45 -5.68 -4.42 9.36
C LYS A 45 -5.33 -5.42 10.46
N ILE A 46 -5.61 -5.09 11.72
CA ILE A 46 -5.45 -6.03 12.84
C ILE A 46 -6.31 -7.27 12.60
N PHE A 47 -7.58 -7.09 12.24
CA PHE A 47 -8.47 -8.19 11.87
C PHE A 47 -7.87 -9.03 10.72
N GLY A 48 -7.34 -8.39 9.68
CA GLY A 48 -6.66 -9.06 8.58
C GLY A 48 -5.45 -9.89 9.01
N ILE A 49 -4.64 -9.39 9.95
CA ILE A 49 -3.50 -10.12 10.54
C ILE A 49 -3.98 -11.33 11.35
N LEU A 50 -5.04 -11.17 12.15
CA LEU A 50 -5.63 -12.27 12.91
C LEU A 50 -6.23 -13.34 11.99
N LEU A 51 -6.92 -12.92 10.93
CA LEU A 51 -7.45 -13.81 9.90
C LEU A 51 -6.31 -14.56 9.20
N LEU A 52 -5.26 -13.86 8.79
CA LEU A 52 -4.07 -14.44 8.18
C LEU A 52 -3.44 -15.48 9.11
N TRP A 53 -3.25 -15.15 10.39
CA TRP A 53 -2.73 -16.07 11.39
C TRP A 53 -3.61 -17.31 11.56
N GLY A 54 -4.94 -17.15 11.60
CA GLY A 54 -5.89 -18.27 11.64
C GLY A 54 -5.80 -19.17 10.41
N VAL A 55 -5.77 -18.59 9.21
CA VAL A 55 -5.65 -19.35 7.95
C VAL A 55 -4.33 -20.13 7.91
N LEU A 56 -3.21 -19.49 8.30
CA LEU A 56 -1.91 -20.15 8.39
C LEU A 56 -1.94 -21.34 9.36
N SER A 57 -2.50 -21.12 10.56
CA SER A 57 -2.59 -22.15 11.60
C SER A 57 -3.38 -23.37 11.14
N ILE A 58 -4.56 -23.18 10.56
CA ILE A 58 -5.41 -24.30 10.11
C ILE A 58 -4.82 -24.97 8.84
N CYS A 59 -3.98 -24.27 8.09
CA CYS A 59 -3.23 -24.83 6.96
C CYS A 59 -1.91 -25.49 7.36
N ASN A 60 -1.52 -25.46 8.65
CA ASN A 60 -0.20 -25.86 9.14
C ASN A 60 0.96 -25.14 8.42
N LEU A 61 0.75 -23.87 8.07
CA LEU A 61 1.76 -22.99 7.49
C LEU A 61 2.32 -22.06 8.56
N ARG A 62 3.58 -21.69 8.42
CA ARG A 62 4.27 -20.67 9.22
C ARG A 62 4.42 -19.39 8.42
N TRP A 63 4.66 -18.28 9.11
CA TRP A 63 4.97 -16.98 8.50
C TRP A 63 6.09 -17.05 7.46
N LYS A 64 7.13 -17.86 7.71
CA LYS A 64 8.22 -18.05 6.75
C LYS A 64 7.81 -18.76 5.47
N ASP A 65 6.76 -19.59 5.52
CA ASP A 65 6.27 -20.34 4.36
C ASP A 65 5.51 -19.43 3.37
N ILE A 66 5.16 -18.21 3.81
CA ILE A 66 4.59 -17.15 2.97
C ILE A 66 5.57 -15.99 2.70
N GLY A 67 6.87 -16.15 3.02
CA GLY A 67 7.92 -15.20 2.66
C GLY A 67 8.41 -14.26 3.77
N PHE A 68 7.84 -14.34 4.99
CA PHE A 68 8.41 -13.69 6.19
C PHE A 68 9.52 -14.57 6.79
N SER A 69 10.60 -14.74 6.04
CA SER A 69 11.77 -15.52 6.49
C SER A 69 12.50 -14.80 7.63
N PRO A 70 12.89 -15.45 8.74
CA PRO A 70 13.71 -14.81 9.77
C PRO A 70 15.04 -14.28 9.21
N ASP A 71 15.61 -15.02 8.26
CA ASP A 71 16.89 -14.71 7.65
C ASP A 71 16.79 -13.48 6.73
N GLY A 72 17.71 -12.54 6.91
CA GLY A 72 17.79 -11.35 6.06
C GLY A 72 16.70 -10.30 6.33
N THR A 73 15.94 -10.41 7.44
CA THR A 73 14.88 -9.45 7.81
C THR A 73 15.38 -7.99 7.77
N VAL A 74 16.43 -7.68 8.54
CA VAL A 74 16.99 -6.31 8.62
C VAL A 74 17.50 -5.85 7.26
N SER A 75 18.22 -6.71 6.54
CA SER A 75 18.75 -6.36 5.21
C SER A 75 17.64 -6.15 4.18
N GLY A 76 16.59 -6.95 4.20
CA GLY A 76 15.45 -6.85 3.29
C GLY A 76 14.68 -5.56 3.51
N ILE A 77 14.30 -5.27 4.76
CA ILE A 77 13.62 -4.03 5.13
C ILE A 77 14.50 -2.82 4.78
N GLY A 78 15.77 -2.84 5.16
CA GLY A 78 16.71 -1.73 4.86
C GLY A 78 16.88 -1.48 3.36
N LYS A 79 16.95 -2.53 2.54
CA LYS A 79 16.98 -2.40 1.07
C LYS A 79 15.69 -1.81 0.51
N GLY A 80 14.53 -2.24 1.02
CA GLY A 80 13.23 -1.69 0.64
C GLY A 80 13.11 -0.20 0.97
N LEU A 81 13.44 0.17 2.21
CA LEU A 81 13.46 1.56 2.68
C LEU A 81 14.38 2.43 1.82
N LEU A 82 15.62 1.99 1.60
CA LEU A 82 16.59 2.72 0.79
C LEU A 82 16.12 2.86 -0.66
N PHE A 83 15.55 1.80 -1.23
CA PHE A 83 15.03 1.81 -2.60
C PHE A 83 13.87 2.80 -2.75
N GLY A 84 12.92 2.78 -1.82
CA GLY A 84 11.82 3.74 -1.76
C GLY A 84 12.34 5.18 -1.65
N LEU A 85 13.30 5.42 -0.76
CA LEU A 85 13.92 6.74 -0.56
C LEU A 85 14.60 7.26 -1.82
N VAL A 86 15.43 6.46 -2.48
CA VAL A 86 16.14 6.89 -3.70
C VAL A 86 15.15 7.28 -4.80
N CYS A 87 14.08 6.49 -4.98
CA CYS A 87 13.07 6.79 -6.00
C CYS A 87 12.20 8.00 -5.62
N SER A 88 11.91 8.19 -4.32
CA SER A 88 11.09 9.32 -3.86
C SER A 88 11.84 10.64 -3.99
N VAL A 89 13.13 10.69 -3.63
CA VAL A 89 13.96 11.91 -3.74
C VAL A 89 13.89 12.48 -5.15
N PHE A 90 13.93 11.63 -6.18
CA PHE A 90 13.73 12.07 -7.56
C PHE A 90 12.38 12.77 -7.76
N ALA A 91 11.27 12.14 -7.35
CA ALA A 91 9.93 12.69 -7.56
C ALA A 91 9.68 13.98 -6.75
N TYR A 92 10.09 14.01 -5.47
CA TYR A 92 10.02 15.21 -4.63
C TYR A 92 10.86 16.35 -5.21
N THR A 93 12.05 16.05 -5.75
CA THR A 93 12.90 17.07 -6.39
C THR A 93 12.24 17.66 -7.63
N VAL A 94 11.64 16.81 -8.48
CA VAL A 94 10.92 17.28 -9.67
C VAL A 94 9.76 18.19 -9.28
N GLU A 95 8.94 17.80 -8.30
CA GLU A 95 7.83 18.64 -7.83
C GLU A 95 8.33 19.96 -7.23
N CYS A 96 9.35 19.92 -6.38
CA CYS A 96 9.93 21.13 -5.79
C CYS A 96 10.45 22.10 -6.86
N ILE A 97 11.14 21.60 -7.89
CA ILE A 97 11.62 22.43 -8.99
C ILE A 97 10.44 23.06 -9.73
N VAL A 98 9.42 22.28 -10.08
CA VAL A 98 8.21 22.77 -10.76
C VAL A 98 7.53 23.87 -9.96
N LEU A 99 7.29 23.64 -8.67
CA LEU A 99 6.63 24.63 -7.80
C LEU A 99 7.49 25.87 -7.56
N LEU A 100 8.82 25.72 -7.46
CA LEU A 100 9.73 26.87 -7.37
C LEU A 100 9.64 27.75 -8.62
N PHE A 101 9.55 27.16 -9.82
CA PHE A 101 9.36 27.91 -11.06
C PHE A 101 7.98 28.56 -11.18
N LEU A 102 6.93 27.88 -10.72
CA LEU A 102 5.56 28.38 -10.84
C LEU A 102 5.23 29.47 -9.81
N HIS A 103 5.68 29.31 -8.57
CA HIS A 103 5.23 30.14 -7.45
C HIS A 103 6.35 30.94 -6.79
N GLY A 104 7.62 30.65 -7.11
CA GLY A 104 8.77 31.32 -6.50
C GLY A 104 9.07 30.88 -5.07
N ASN A 105 8.24 30.00 -4.48
CA ASN A 105 8.45 29.43 -3.16
C ASN A 105 8.11 27.92 -3.12
N VAL A 106 8.93 27.16 -2.41
CA VAL A 106 8.62 25.78 -2.05
C VAL A 106 9.41 25.40 -0.80
N HIS A 107 8.80 24.62 0.07
CA HIS A 107 9.51 23.98 1.19
C HIS A 107 8.89 22.62 1.48
N LEU A 108 9.64 21.79 2.21
CA LEU A 108 9.14 20.54 2.74
C LEU A 108 8.65 20.76 4.17
N SER A 109 7.48 20.23 4.48
CA SER A 109 6.91 20.21 5.82
C SER A 109 6.75 18.78 6.30
N PHE A 110 6.94 18.57 7.59
CA PHE A 110 6.89 17.25 8.21
C PHE A 110 5.86 17.22 9.34
N TYR A 111 4.73 16.56 9.10
CA TYR A 111 3.65 16.39 10.06
C TYR A 111 2.84 15.15 9.71
N ALA A 112 2.11 14.57 10.67
CA ALA A 112 1.29 13.41 10.39
C ALA A 112 -0.03 13.80 9.71
N SER A 113 -0.34 13.14 8.61
CA SER A 113 -1.64 13.13 7.95
C SER A 113 -1.95 11.71 7.47
N GLY A 114 -3.22 11.30 7.47
CA GLY A 114 -3.58 9.99 6.89
C GLY A 114 -3.33 9.98 5.36
N PHE A 115 -3.18 8.83 4.72
CA PHE A 115 -3.08 8.80 3.24
C PHE A 115 -4.42 9.12 2.55
N SER A 116 -4.47 10.08 1.63
CA SER A 116 -5.54 10.26 0.65
C SER A 116 -4.95 10.84 -0.63
N LEU A 117 -5.58 10.60 -1.78
CA LEU A 117 -5.27 11.30 -3.02
C LEU A 117 -6.00 12.67 -3.14
N THR A 118 -6.78 13.06 -2.13
CA THR A 118 -7.49 14.35 -2.05
C THR A 118 -6.95 15.21 -0.91
N ASN A 119 -7.01 16.55 -1.06
CA ASN A 119 -6.30 17.54 -0.24
C ASN A 119 -6.92 17.87 1.14
N GLU A 120 -7.93 17.14 1.61
CA GLU A 120 -8.61 17.49 2.86
C GLU A 120 -8.12 16.66 4.04
N LYS A 121 -7.04 17.10 4.70
CA LYS A 121 -6.66 16.54 6.02
C LYS A 121 -6.19 17.60 6.99
N VAL A 122 -6.68 17.48 8.22
CA VAL A 122 -6.26 18.28 9.37
C VAL A 122 -4.80 17.98 9.68
N SER A 123 -3.94 18.98 9.57
CA SER A 123 -2.55 18.91 10.05
C SER A 123 -2.54 18.79 11.57
N GLN A 124 -1.90 17.76 12.11
CA GLN A 124 -1.72 17.64 13.56
C GLN A 124 -0.23 17.48 13.90
N GLU A 125 0.31 18.49 14.57
CA GLU A 125 1.71 18.54 14.98
C GLU A 125 1.86 17.88 16.36
N GLY A 126 2.49 16.71 16.40
CA GLY A 126 2.78 16.02 17.66
C GLY A 126 3.63 14.78 17.47
N ILE A 127 4.69 14.62 18.26
CA ILE A 127 5.58 13.46 18.19
C ILE A 127 4.81 12.14 18.40
N LEU A 128 3.78 12.15 19.24
CA LEU A 128 2.91 11.00 19.49
C LEU A 128 2.12 10.58 18.24
N LEU A 129 1.69 11.53 17.42
CA LEU A 129 0.94 11.28 16.19
C LEU A 129 1.85 10.77 15.08
N ILE A 130 3.07 11.30 14.98
CA ILE A 130 4.10 10.77 14.08
C ILE A 130 4.42 9.32 14.44
N LEU A 131 4.65 9.02 15.73
CA LEU A 131 4.91 7.66 16.19
C LEU A 131 3.71 6.73 15.96
N SER A 132 2.48 7.23 16.15
CA SER A 132 1.26 6.50 15.82
C SER A 132 1.16 6.19 14.33
N SER A 133 1.43 7.17 13.45
CA SER A 133 1.44 6.98 11.99
C SER A 133 2.48 5.94 11.57
N VAL A 134 3.67 5.94 12.19
CA VAL A 134 4.70 4.92 11.95
C VAL A 134 4.20 3.53 12.34
N LEU A 135 3.60 3.39 13.52
CA LEU A 135 3.06 2.13 14.02
C LEU A 135 1.93 1.60 13.12
N PHE A 136 0.96 2.43 12.78
CA PHE A 136 -0.19 2.02 11.97
C PHE A 136 0.20 1.69 10.53
N ASN A 137 1.15 2.42 9.96
CA ASN A 137 1.71 2.06 8.66
C ASN A 137 2.45 0.71 8.69
N LEU A 138 3.12 0.38 9.80
CA LEU A 138 3.76 -0.93 9.95
C LEU A 138 2.72 -2.06 10.02
N ILE A 139 1.64 -1.86 10.78
CA ILE A 139 0.50 -2.80 10.85
C ILE A 139 -0.14 -2.96 9.47
N ASN A 140 -0.32 -1.85 8.75
CA ASN A 140 -0.88 -1.85 7.40
C ASN A 140 -0.05 -2.72 6.45
N VAL A 141 1.24 -2.42 6.30
CA VAL A 141 2.09 -3.17 5.35
C VAL A 141 2.27 -4.63 5.75
N TRP A 142 2.29 -4.94 7.05
CA TRP A 142 2.36 -6.32 7.51
C TRP A 142 1.15 -7.13 7.06
N MET A 143 -0.04 -6.56 7.26
CA MET A 143 -1.30 -7.15 6.81
C MET A 143 -1.33 -7.30 5.29
N GLU A 144 -1.06 -6.22 4.56
CA GLU A 144 -1.23 -6.21 3.11
C GLU A 144 -0.19 -7.08 2.39
N GLU A 145 1.09 -7.00 2.76
CA GLU A 145 2.11 -7.89 2.20
C GLU A 145 1.83 -9.34 2.58
N GLY A 146 1.47 -9.61 3.84
CA GLY A 146 1.21 -10.95 4.32
C GLY A 146 0.01 -11.62 3.64
N VAL A 147 -1.10 -10.91 3.44
CA VAL A 147 -2.30 -11.45 2.80
C VAL A 147 -2.13 -11.53 1.29
N PHE A 148 -1.83 -10.41 0.63
CA PHE A 148 -1.87 -10.33 -0.84
C PHE A 148 -0.63 -10.92 -1.49
N ARG A 149 0.57 -10.65 -0.96
CA ARG A 149 1.83 -11.12 -1.59
C ARG A 149 2.30 -12.44 -1.00
N GLY A 150 2.07 -12.67 0.29
CA GLY A 150 2.39 -13.92 0.96
C GLY A 150 1.36 -15.02 0.71
N LEU A 151 0.22 -14.92 1.39
CA LEU A 151 -0.81 -15.97 1.42
C LEU A 151 -1.43 -16.22 0.05
N PHE A 152 -1.85 -15.20 -0.69
CA PHE A 152 -2.47 -15.42 -2.00
C PHE A 152 -1.48 -16.04 -2.99
N THR A 153 -0.22 -15.60 -3.02
CA THR A 153 0.82 -16.26 -3.83
C THR A 153 0.95 -17.73 -3.46
N LYS A 154 0.90 -18.07 -2.16
CA LYS A 154 0.98 -19.46 -1.69
C LYS A 154 -0.22 -20.30 -2.12
N ILE A 155 -1.44 -19.77 -2.03
CA ILE A 155 -2.66 -20.47 -2.47
C ILE A 155 -2.69 -20.62 -4.00
N LEU A 156 -2.19 -19.63 -4.74
CA LEU A 156 -2.20 -19.58 -6.21
C LEU A 156 -0.98 -20.25 -6.85
N GLU A 157 -0.14 -20.96 -6.09
CA GLU A 157 1.12 -21.53 -6.58
C GLU A 157 0.92 -22.56 -7.71
N GLY A 158 -0.25 -23.23 -7.75
CA GLY A 158 -0.61 -24.18 -8.80
C GLY A 158 -1.08 -23.55 -10.12
N LEU A 159 -1.20 -22.22 -10.18
CA LEU A 159 -1.52 -21.48 -11.41
C LEU A 159 -0.25 -20.92 -12.06
N SER A 160 -0.34 -20.53 -13.33
CA SER A 160 0.77 -19.81 -13.97
C SER A 160 1.06 -18.50 -13.24
N TYR A 161 2.35 -18.20 -13.01
CA TYR A 161 2.79 -16.99 -12.29
C TYR A 161 2.12 -15.70 -12.78
N ARG A 162 2.00 -15.49 -14.10
CA ARG A 162 1.33 -14.30 -14.67
C ARG A 162 -0.13 -14.17 -14.23
N LYS A 163 -0.89 -15.28 -14.22
CA LYS A 163 -2.29 -15.28 -13.77
C LYS A 163 -2.38 -14.90 -12.29
N SER A 164 -1.54 -15.51 -11.45
CA SER A 164 -1.51 -15.21 -10.01
C SER A 164 -1.13 -13.74 -9.75
N LEU A 165 -0.10 -13.25 -10.44
CA LEU A 165 0.40 -11.88 -10.37
C LEU A 165 -0.71 -10.85 -10.71
N PHE A 166 -1.35 -10.99 -11.88
CA PHE A 166 -2.39 -10.05 -12.29
C PHE A 166 -3.66 -10.17 -11.44
N PHE A 167 -4.00 -11.36 -10.96
CA PHE A 167 -5.15 -11.55 -10.08
C PHE A 167 -4.93 -10.88 -8.71
N ILE A 168 -3.75 -11.05 -8.10
CA ILE A 168 -3.38 -10.37 -6.85
C ILE A 168 -3.38 -8.84 -7.04
N ALA A 169 -2.82 -8.37 -8.17
CA ALA A 169 -2.80 -6.94 -8.50
C ALA A 169 -4.21 -6.36 -8.67
N PHE A 170 -5.11 -7.09 -9.33
CA PHE A 170 -6.50 -6.69 -9.49
C PHE A 170 -7.22 -6.59 -8.13
N LEU A 171 -7.12 -7.62 -7.28
CA LEU A 171 -7.74 -7.58 -5.94
C LEU A 171 -7.19 -6.43 -5.10
N PHE A 172 -5.88 -6.18 -5.18
CA PHE A 172 -5.25 -5.06 -4.47
C PHE A 172 -5.65 -3.70 -5.03
N GLY A 173 -5.91 -3.57 -6.34
CA GLY A 173 -6.50 -2.37 -6.92
C GLY A 173 -7.91 -2.12 -6.39
N VAL A 174 -8.77 -3.14 -6.43
CA VAL A 174 -10.16 -3.07 -5.92
C VAL A 174 -10.20 -2.75 -4.42
N TRP A 175 -9.25 -3.27 -3.64
CA TRP A 175 -9.09 -2.98 -2.20
C TRP A 175 -9.10 -1.48 -1.89
N HIS A 176 -8.57 -0.63 -2.78
CA HIS A 176 -8.41 0.81 -2.57
C HIS A 176 -9.64 1.64 -2.98
N LEU A 177 -10.65 1.03 -3.60
CA LEU A 177 -11.87 1.73 -4.01
C LEU A 177 -12.73 2.22 -2.84
N VAL A 178 -12.48 1.75 -1.61
CA VAL A 178 -13.29 2.13 -0.45
C VAL A 178 -13.23 3.64 -0.16
N MET A 179 -12.08 4.28 -0.36
CA MET A 179 -11.90 5.71 -0.09
C MET A 179 -12.74 6.56 -1.03
N PRO A 180 -12.56 6.52 -2.36
CA PRO A 180 -13.37 7.35 -3.26
C PRO A 180 -14.86 7.00 -3.17
N LEU A 181 -15.21 5.74 -2.85
CA LEU A 181 -16.60 5.33 -2.60
C LEU A 181 -17.17 6.01 -1.36
N ARG A 182 -16.42 6.08 -0.27
CA ARG A 182 -16.83 6.77 0.96
C ARG A 182 -17.07 8.25 0.68
N ASP A 183 -16.10 8.94 0.07
CA ASP A 183 -16.19 10.38 -0.22
C ASP A 183 -17.45 10.69 -1.06
N TYR A 184 -17.75 9.85 -2.05
CA TYR A 184 -18.96 9.99 -2.86
C TYR A 184 -20.25 9.77 -2.05
N LEU A 185 -20.31 8.70 -1.25
CA LEU A 185 -21.49 8.39 -0.44
C LEU A 185 -21.75 9.42 0.66
N GLN A 186 -20.71 10.13 1.10
CA GLN A 186 -20.79 11.22 2.09
C GLN A 186 -21.10 12.58 1.46
N GLY A 187 -21.12 12.68 0.12
CA GLY A 187 -21.36 13.93 -0.59
C GLY A 187 -20.16 14.87 -0.67
N GLU A 188 -18.97 14.39 -0.28
CA GLU A 188 -17.69 15.12 -0.33
C GLU A 188 -17.09 15.10 -1.75
N SER A 189 -17.53 14.16 -2.59
CA SER A 189 -17.05 13.97 -3.95
C SER A 189 -18.19 13.70 -4.93
N SER A 190 -18.01 14.10 -6.19
CA SER A 190 -18.96 13.82 -7.28
C SER A 190 -18.85 12.39 -7.81
N LEU A 191 -19.89 11.91 -8.50
CA LEU A 191 -19.87 10.60 -9.18
C LEU A 191 -18.74 10.52 -10.21
N VAL A 192 -18.48 11.62 -10.92
CA VAL A 192 -17.39 11.69 -11.91
C VAL A 192 -16.04 11.52 -11.22
N ASN A 193 -15.85 12.18 -10.07
CA ASN A 193 -14.61 12.06 -9.30
C ASN A 193 -14.45 10.65 -8.70
N LEU A 194 -15.54 10.00 -8.23
CA LEU A 194 -15.52 8.58 -7.83
C LEU A 194 -14.99 7.69 -8.96
N ILE A 195 -15.51 7.86 -10.18
CA ILE A 195 -15.10 7.03 -11.33
C ILE A 195 -13.63 7.31 -11.68
N ALA A 196 -13.25 8.58 -11.80
CA ALA A 196 -11.89 8.98 -12.16
C ALA A 196 -10.86 8.51 -11.12
N MET A 197 -11.09 8.82 -9.84
CA MET A 197 -10.22 8.39 -8.75
C MET A 197 -10.24 6.89 -8.58
N GLY A 198 -11.40 6.23 -8.72
CA GLY A 198 -11.51 4.78 -8.66
C GLY A 198 -10.63 4.06 -9.70
N ILE A 199 -10.69 4.52 -10.95
CA ILE A 199 -9.81 4.01 -12.02
C ILE A 199 -8.34 4.29 -11.68
N GLY A 200 -8.02 5.52 -11.24
CA GLY A 200 -6.68 5.92 -10.83
C GLY A 200 -6.10 5.02 -9.73
N TYR A 201 -6.87 4.80 -8.66
CA TYR A 201 -6.48 3.92 -7.55
C TYR A 201 -6.26 2.48 -8.01
N VAL A 202 -7.17 1.91 -8.82
CA VAL A 202 -7.04 0.53 -9.29
C VAL A 202 -5.77 0.35 -10.12
N ILE A 203 -5.47 1.29 -11.02
CA ILE A 203 -4.26 1.25 -11.86
C ILE A 203 -3.00 1.43 -11.00
N LEU A 204 -2.95 2.47 -10.18
CA LEU A 204 -1.78 2.81 -9.38
C LEU A 204 -1.47 1.72 -8.33
N ALA A 205 -2.47 1.32 -7.53
CA ALA A 205 -2.29 0.26 -6.55
C ALA A 205 -2.04 -1.09 -7.22
N GLY A 206 -2.69 -1.39 -8.35
CA GLY A 206 -2.42 -2.59 -9.14
C GLY A 206 -0.96 -2.65 -9.61
N MET A 207 -0.43 -1.55 -10.15
CA MET A 207 0.98 -1.46 -10.56
C MET A 207 1.94 -1.65 -9.38
N MET A 208 1.67 -1.01 -8.23
CA MET A 208 2.46 -1.20 -7.01
C MET A 208 2.41 -2.66 -6.52
N SER A 209 1.25 -3.30 -6.57
CA SER A 209 1.10 -4.72 -6.23
C SER A 209 1.92 -5.63 -7.13
N ILE A 210 1.96 -5.34 -8.44
CA ILE A 210 2.85 -6.05 -9.39
C ILE A 210 4.31 -5.83 -8.98
N LYS A 211 4.73 -4.58 -8.72
CA LYS A 211 6.08 -4.23 -8.27
C LYS A 211 6.53 -5.08 -7.08
N TRP A 212 5.74 -5.10 -6.01
CA TRP A 212 6.08 -5.83 -4.79
C TRP A 212 6.01 -7.35 -4.98
N SER A 213 5.09 -7.84 -5.81
CA SER A 213 5.03 -9.26 -6.18
C SER A 213 6.26 -9.70 -7.00
N LEU A 214 6.81 -8.82 -7.84
CA LEU A 214 8.06 -9.08 -8.55
C LEU A 214 9.25 -9.06 -7.59
N LEU A 215 9.30 -8.10 -6.65
CA LEU A 215 10.33 -8.10 -5.60
C LEU A 215 10.29 -9.38 -4.77
N TYR A 216 9.10 -9.85 -4.39
CA TYR A 216 8.96 -11.13 -3.70
C TYR A 216 9.48 -12.29 -4.56
N LYS A 217 9.11 -12.33 -5.85
CA LYS A 217 9.59 -13.36 -6.78
C LYS A 217 11.11 -13.36 -6.97
N ILE A 218 11.74 -12.18 -7.02
CA ILE A 218 13.19 -12.02 -7.20
C ILE A 218 13.97 -12.44 -5.95
N THR A 219 13.43 -12.14 -4.77
CA THR A 219 14.17 -12.27 -3.50
C THR A 219 13.79 -13.52 -2.71
N GLY A 220 12.63 -14.12 -2.99
CA GLY A 220 12.05 -15.18 -2.17
C GLY A 220 11.58 -14.71 -0.79
N SER A 221 11.53 -13.39 -0.55
CA SER A 221 11.16 -12.80 0.74
C SER A 221 10.26 -11.58 0.58
N LEU A 222 9.32 -11.39 1.51
CA LEU A 222 8.46 -10.21 1.55
C LEU A 222 9.18 -8.96 2.06
N TRP A 223 10.33 -9.08 2.73
CA TRP A 223 10.95 -7.95 3.45
C TRP A 223 11.35 -6.78 2.57
N PHE A 224 11.81 -7.03 1.34
CA PHE A 224 12.12 -5.94 0.40
C PHE A 224 10.84 -5.19 0.04
N GLY A 225 9.83 -5.90 -0.48
CA GLY A 225 8.55 -5.30 -0.85
C GLY A 225 7.90 -4.56 0.31
N LEU A 226 7.91 -5.16 1.51
CA LEU A 226 7.41 -4.55 2.74
C LEU A 226 8.15 -3.26 3.09
N GLY A 227 9.48 -3.23 3.01
CA GLY A 227 10.25 -2.02 3.29
C GLY A 227 9.95 -0.88 2.32
N ASP A 228 9.85 -1.17 1.03
CA ASP A 228 9.49 -0.18 0.01
C ASP A 228 8.04 0.33 0.19
N HIS A 229 7.11 -0.58 0.45
CA HIS A 229 5.71 -0.22 0.74
C HIS A 229 5.59 0.60 2.02
N PHE A 230 6.32 0.24 3.08
CA PHE A 230 6.32 1.00 4.33
C PHE A 230 6.82 2.42 4.11
N PHE A 231 7.93 2.56 3.40
CA PHE A 231 8.47 3.87 3.05
C PHE A 231 7.49 4.68 2.17
N ASN A 232 6.85 4.04 1.18
CA ASN A 232 5.82 4.68 0.35
C ASN A 232 4.73 5.32 1.20
N ASN A 233 4.19 4.59 2.17
CA ASN A 233 3.11 5.09 3.01
C ASN A 233 3.63 6.17 3.97
N LEU A 234 4.78 5.96 4.61
CA LEU A 234 5.37 6.94 5.51
C LEU A 234 5.65 8.28 4.82
N ALA A 235 6.30 8.26 3.66
CA ALA A 235 6.62 9.51 2.96
C ALA A 235 5.34 10.23 2.54
N SER A 236 4.32 9.50 2.07
CA SER A 236 3.05 10.10 1.67
C SER A 236 2.26 10.69 2.85
N ASN A 237 2.41 10.12 4.05
CA ASN A 237 1.70 10.54 5.26
C ASN A 237 2.45 11.56 6.12
N LEU A 238 3.77 11.70 5.91
CA LEU A 238 4.62 12.51 6.78
C LEU A 238 5.39 13.62 6.05
N VAL A 239 5.61 13.52 4.75
CA VAL A 239 6.45 14.47 3.99
C VAL A 239 5.61 15.20 2.94
N HIS A 240 5.35 16.46 3.22
CA HIS A 240 4.48 17.32 2.43
C HIS A 240 5.29 18.36 1.67
N VAL A 241 4.95 18.58 0.40
CA VAL A 241 5.52 19.67 -0.40
C VAL A 241 4.58 20.86 -0.30
N VAL A 242 5.06 21.99 0.21
CA VAL A 242 4.22 23.17 0.46
C VAL A 242 4.67 24.33 -0.42
N SER A 243 3.72 24.92 -1.15
CA SER A 243 3.93 26.08 -2.00
C SER A 243 2.65 26.93 -2.02
N ASN A 244 2.77 28.26 -2.01
CA ASN A 244 1.61 29.17 -1.87
C ASN A 244 0.64 28.83 -0.71
N SER A 245 1.17 28.34 0.42
CA SER A 245 0.38 27.89 1.58
C SER A 245 -0.54 26.70 1.31
N GLU A 246 -0.45 26.07 0.15
CA GLU A 246 -1.11 24.81 -0.19
C GLU A 246 -0.10 23.67 -0.06
N ALA A 247 -0.47 22.65 0.71
CA ALA A 247 0.28 21.41 0.79
C ALA A 247 -0.17 20.48 -0.33
N ASP A 248 0.80 19.78 -0.93
CA ASP A 248 0.56 18.59 -1.76
C ASP A 248 -0.29 18.82 -3.01
N SER A 249 -0.26 20.04 -3.55
CA SER A 249 -1.01 20.43 -4.77
C SER A 249 -0.69 19.56 -5.99
N LEU A 250 0.50 18.94 -6.06
CA LEU A 250 0.90 18.02 -7.14
C LEU A 250 1.15 16.58 -6.63
N GLN A 251 0.58 16.18 -5.48
CA GLN A 251 0.82 14.88 -4.86
C GLN A 251 0.54 13.69 -5.78
N ILE A 252 -0.54 13.72 -6.56
CA ILE A 252 -0.85 12.65 -7.52
C ILE A 252 0.30 12.50 -8.54
N VAL A 253 0.81 13.61 -9.07
CA VAL A 253 1.91 13.62 -10.04
C VAL A 253 3.20 13.11 -9.39
N ARG A 254 3.50 13.58 -8.17
CA ARG A 254 4.65 13.12 -7.38
C ARG A 254 4.62 11.60 -7.18
N ILE A 255 3.50 11.06 -6.73
CA ILE A 255 3.33 9.62 -6.49
C ILE A 255 3.45 8.85 -7.81
N LEU A 256 2.83 9.32 -8.90
CA LEU A 256 2.93 8.66 -10.20
C LEU A 256 4.38 8.59 -10.71
N LEU A 257 5.13 9.70 -10.68
CA LEU A 257 6.53 9.73 -11.09
C LEU A 257 7.38 8.77 -10.27
N TRP A 258 7.20 8.80 -8.95
CA TRP A 258 7.88 7.90 -8.03
C TRP A 258 7.56 6.43 -8.33
N GLN A 259 6.27 6.07 -8.42
CA GLN A 259 5.87 4.68 -8.60
C GLN A 259 6.23 4.15 -9.99
N LEU A 260 6.18 4.97 -11.04
CA LEU A 260 6.63 4.59 -12.39
C LEU A 260 8.14 4.33 -12.44
N LEU A 261 8.95 5.20 -11.83
CA LEU A 261 10.41 5.01 -11.76
C LEU A 261 10.76 3.72 -11.02
N SER A 262 10.22 3.54 -9.82
CA SER A 262 10.49 2.34 -9.02
C SER A 262 9.98 1.07 -9.71
N PHE A 263 8.83 1.12 -10.37
CA PHE A 263 8.31 0.00 -11.16
C PHE A 263 9.21 -0.36 -12.34
N ALA A 264 9.67 0.64 -13.10
CA ALA A 264 10.57 0.41 -14.24
C ALA A 264 11.89 -0.24 -13.82
N ILE A 265 12.48 0.19 -12.70
CA ILE A 265 13.71 -0.40 -12.15
C ILE A 265 13.47 -1.87 -11.75
N VAL A 266 12.40 -2.15 -11.01
CA VAL A 266 12.08 -3.52 -10.58
C VAL A 266 11.81 -4.43 -11.78
N LEU A 267 11.08 -3.94 -12.78
CA LEU A 267 10.79 -4.68 -14.01
C LEU A 267 12.07 -4.99 -14.80
N TRP A 268 12.98 -4.02 -14.92
CA TRP A 268 14.28 -4.22 -15.57
C TRP A 268 15.13 -5.26 -14.82
N VAL A 269 15.21 -5.18 -13.48
CA VAL A 269 15.92 -6.18 -12.67
C VAL A 269 15.29 -7.57 -12.83
N TYR A 270 13.97 -7.66 -12.87
CA TYR A 270 13.24 -8.92 -13.07
C TYR A 270 13.60 -9.57 -14.40
N GLN A 271 13.58 -8.80 -15.50
CA GLN A 271 13.91 -9.24 -16.86
C GLN A 271 15.37 -9.66 -17.01
N LYS A 272 16.29 -9.06 -16.24
CA LYS A 272 17.71 -9.44 -16.29
C LYS A 272 17.99 -10.79 -15.58
N LYS A 273 17.14 -11.16 -14.62
CA LYS A 273 17.32 -12.35 -13.78
C LYS A 273 16.56 -13.58 -14.26
N ASN A 274 15.60 -13.45 -15.17
CA ASN A 274 14.73 -14.52 -15.67
C ASN A 274 14.62 -14.44 -17.19
#